data_AF-G5J9W7-F1
#
_entry.id   AF-G5J9W7-F1
#
_cell.length_a   1.000
_cell.length_b   1.000
_cell.length_c   1.000
_cell.angle_alpha   90.00
_cell.angle_beta   90.00
_cell.angle_gamma   90.00
#
_symmetry.space_group_name_H-M   'P 1'
#
loop_
_entity.id
_entity.type
_entity.pdbx_description
1 polymer ?
#
loop_
_entity_poly.entity_id
_entity_poly.type
_entity_poly.pdbx_seq_one_letter_code
_entity_poly.pdbx_strand_id
1 'polypeptide(L)' 'MREIWRFNGQDVFIYCLKDGGYQEESYSQVLPILSKSVILTFLKKRGKIGENALIREFRQWLNNNK' A
#
# COMPACT_ATOMS: atom_id res chain seq x y z
N MET A 1 -16.44 -2.33 -0.39
CA MET A 1 -15.39 -2.34 0.65
C MET A 1 -14.80 -0.95 0.73
N ARG A 2 -14.73 -0.35 1.92
CA ARG A 2 -14.22 1.03 2.08
C ARG A 2 -12.93 0.94 2.88
N GLU A 3 -11.82 1.29 2.24
CA GLU A 3 -10.51 1.33 2.89
C GLU A 3 -9.83 2.70 2.67
N ILE A 4 -9.04 3.11 3.65
CA ILE A 4 -8.22 4.33 3.62
C ILE A 4 -6.80 3.92 3.96
N TRP A 5 -5.84 4.36 3.15
CA TRP A 5 -4.43 4.19 3.46
C TRP A 5 -3.84 5.52 3.92
N ARG A 6 -3.21 5.53 5.09
CA ARG A 6 -2.58 6.71 5.67
C ARG A 6 -1.08 6.48 5.74
N PHE A 7 -0.31 7.33 5.08
CA PHE A 7 1.15 7.37 5.23
C PHE A 7 1.55 8.59 6.08
N ASN A 8 2.35 8.38 7.12
CA ASN A 8 2.79 9.47 8.02
C ASN A 8 4.22 9.97 7.74
N GLY A 9 4.84 9.52 6.64
CA GLY A 9 6.25 9.80 6.33
C GLY A 9 7.21 8.68 6.73
N GLN A 10 6.82 7.84 7.70
CA GLN A 10 7.63 6.74 8.21
C GLN A 10 6.98 5.36 8.01
N ASP A 11 5.66 5.30 8.21
CA ASP A 11 4.87 4.07 8.19
C ASP A 11 3.53 4.28 7.48
N VAL A 12 2.95 3.18 7.01
CA VAL A 12 1.63 3.14 6.35
C VAL A 12 0.64 2.34 7.18
N PHE A 13 -0.58 2.86 7.29
CA PHE A 13 -1.68 2.24 8.00
C PHE A 13 -2.81 1.99 7.02
N ILE A 14 -3.37 0.78 7.02
CA ILE A 14 -4.52 0.41 6.20
C ILE A 14 -5.71 0.35 7.14
N TYR A 15 -6.69 1.22 6.96
CA TYR A 15 -7.93 1.22 7.73
C TYR A 15 -9.09 0.76 6.87
N CYS A 16 -9.86 -0.20 7.36
CA CYS A 16 -11.06 -0.71 6.70
C CYS A 16 -12.31 -0.37 7.53
N LEU A 17 -13.37 0.10 6.88
CA LEU A 17 -14.65 0.31 7.55
C LEU A 17 -15.31 -1.06 7.80
N LYS A 18 -15.32 -1.50 9.05
CA LYS A 18 -15.94 -2.74 9.55
C LYS A 18 -16.80 -2.40 10.75
N ASP A 19 -18.03 -2.92 10.79
CA ASP A 19 -18.96 -2.75 11.91
C ASP A 19 -19.18 -1.29 12.35
N GLY A 20 -19.24 -0.37 11.38
CA GLY A 20 -19.48 1.06 11.64
C GLY A 20 -18.24 1.85 12.06
N GLY A 21 -17.05 1.24 12.14
CA GLY A 21 -15.80 1.90 12.52
C GLY A 21 -14.61 1.54 11.62
N TYR A 22 -13.58 2.37 11.63
CA TYR A 22 -12.32 2.07 10.95
C TYR A 22 -11.43 1.18 11.83
N GLN A 23 -11.11 -0.01 11.33
CA GLN A 23 -10.20 -0.96 11.98
C GLN A 23 -8.91 -1.06 11.16
N GLU A 24 -7.76 -1.16 11.83
CA GLU A 24 -6.47 -1.33 11.15
C GLU A 24 -6.29 -2.77 10.66
N GLU A 25 -5.76 -2.91 9.44
CA GLU A 25 -5.51 -4.18 8.77
C GLU A 25 -4.06 -4.29 8.31
N SER A 26 -3.55 -5.52 8.28
CA SER A 26 -2.20 -5.80 7.77
C SER A 26 -2.12 -5.85 6.24
N TYR A 27 -3.27 -6.01 5.58
CA TYR A 27 -3.40 -6.15 4.13
C TYR A 27 -4.56 -5.30 3.60
N SER A 28 -4.41 -4.80 2.38
CA SER A 28 -5.53 -4.24 1.62
C SER A 28 -6.58 -5.32 1.43
N GLN A 29 -7.83 -4.96 1.70
CA GLN A 29 -8.93 -5.88 1.50
C GLN A 29 -9.42 -5.79 0.04
N VAL A 30 -9.21 -4.65 -0.62
CA VAL A 30 -9.53 -4.45 -2.05
C VAL A 30 -8.49 -5.12 -2.96
N LEU A 31 -7.22 -5.17 -2.55
CA LEU A 31 -6.14 -5.77 -3.30
C LEU A 31 -5.27 -6.66 -2.38
N PRO A 32 -5.69 -7.91 -2.09
CA PRO A 32 -5.12 -8.77 -1.03
C PRO A 32 -3.62 -9.07 -1.11
N ILE A 33 -3.03 -8.93 -2.30
CA ILE A 33 -1.58 -9.03 -2.51
C ILE A 33 -0.80 -7.90 -1.84
N LEU A 34 -1.44 -6.76 -1.54
CA LEU A 34 -0.80 -5.61 -0.92
C LEU A 34 -0.87 -5.68 0.60
N SER A 35 0.22 -6.13 1.20
CA SER A 35 0.46 -5.92 2.63
C SER A 35 0.93 -4.50 2.92
N LYS A 36 0.81 -4.08 4.18
CA LYS A 36 1.45 -2.88 4.73
C LYS A 36 2.95 -2.81 4.40
N SER A 37 3.68 -3.92 4.53
CA SER A 37 5.12 -3.97 4.27
C SER A 37 5.49 -3.77 2.79
N VAL A 38 4.69 -4.31 1.87
CA VAL A 38 4.84 -4.10 0.43
C VAL A 38 4.64 -2.62 0.12
N ILE A 39 3.51 -2.04 0.55
CA ILE A 39 3.19 -0.63 0.29
C ILE A 39 4.30 0.28 0.85
N LEU A 40 4.76 0.02 2.07
CA LEU A 40 5.82 0.78 2.70
C LEU A 40 7.14 0.70 1.92
N THR A 41 7.46 -0.46 1.34
CA THR A 41 8.68 -0.65 0.53
C THR A 41 8.70 0.29 -0.68
N PHE A 42 7.56 0.48 -1.35
CA PHE A 42 7.46 1.42 -2.47
C PHE A 42 7.44 2.87 -2.01
N LEU A 43 6.74 3.18 -0.91
CA LEU A 43 6.74 4.54 -0.35
C LEU A 43 8.14 4.99 0.07
N LYS A 44 8.97 4.09 0.62
CA LYS A 44 10.38 4.38 0.97
C LYS A 44 11.31 4.61 -0.23
N LYS A 45 10.89 4.27 -1.45
CA LYS A 45 11.61 4.58 -2.69
C LYS A 45 11.22 5.93 -3.28
N ARG A 46 10.13 6.53 -2.80
CA ARG A 46 9.73 7.90 -3.18
C ARG A 46 10.85 8.88 -2.87
N GLY A 47 11.20 9.74 -3.83
CA GLY A 47 12.30 10.70 -3.71
C GLY A 47 13.70 10.11 -3.89
N LYS A 48 13.85 8.77 -3.98
CA LYS A 48 15.12 8.12 -4.34
C LYS A 48 15.20 7.83 -5.85
N ILE A 49 14.05 7.55 -6.45
CA ILE A 49 13.89 7.35 -7.90
C ILE A 49 12.78 8.27 -8.42
N GLY A 50 12.81 8.55 -9.72
CA GLY A 50 11.75 9.33 -10.37
C GLY A 50 10.39 8.62 -10.27
N GLU A 51 9.32 9.40 -10.17
CA GLU A 51 7.95 8.88 -9.95
C GLU A 51 7.53 7.87 -11.02
N ASN A 52 7.88 8.12 -12.29
CA ASN A 52 7.61 7.19 -13.40
C ASN A 52 8.33 5.85 -13.23
N ALA A 53 9.58 5.87 -12.74
CA ALA A 53 10.33 4.64 -12.48
C ALA A 53 9.71 3.84 -11.34
N LEU A 54 9.27 4.53 -10.28
CA LEU A 54 8.58 3.91 -9.15
C LEU A 54 7.27 3.23 -9.57
N ILE A 55 6.45 3.91 -10.39
CA ILE A 55 5.20 3.34 -10.90
C ILE A 55 5.48 2.11 -11.78
N ARG A 56 6.50 2.17 -12.64
CA ARG A 56 6.89 1.03 -13.48
C ARG A 56 7.32 -0.16 -12.64
N GLU A 57 8.17 0.06 -11.64
CA GLU A 57 8.66 -0.98 -10.74
C GLU A 57 7.51 -1.62 -9.95
N PHE A 58 6.57 -0.81 -9.44
CA PHE A 58 5.38 -1.32 -8.76
C PHE A 58 4.52 -2.20 -9.68
N ARG A 59 4.29 -1.78 -10.93
CA ARG A 59 3.54 -2.58 -11.91
C ARG A 59 4.23 -3.90 -12.26
N GLN A 60 5.56 -3.89 -12.41
CA GLN A 60 6.34 -5.10 -12.67
C GLN A 60 6.25 -6.07 -11.49
N TRP A 61 6.39 -5.55 -10.27
CA TRP A 61 6.21 -6.34 -9.06
C TRP A 61 4.80 -6.94 -8.98
N LEU A 62 3.74 -6.17 -9.25
CA LEU A 62 2.37 -6.68 -9.29
C LEU A 62 2.21 -7.83 -10.29
N ASN A 63 2.77 -7.72 -11.49
CA ASN A 63 2.64 -8.76 -12.52
C ASN A 63 3.40 -10.05 -12.15
N ASN A 64 4.50 -9.94 -11.40
CA ASN A 64 5.32 -11.10 -11.01
C ASN A 64 4.81 -11.82 -9.75
N ASN A 65 3.90 -11.19 -8.99
CA ASN A 65 3.42 -11.70 -7.70
C ASN A 65 1.89 -11.93 -7.70
N LYS A 66 1.24 -11.81 -8.86
CA LYS A 66 -0.20 -12.06 -9.06
C LYS A 66 -0.58 -13.51 -8.81
#